data_AF-A0A7S2PK82-F1
#
_entry.id   AF-A0A7S2PK82-F1
#
_cell.length_a   1.000
_cell.length_b   1.000
_cell.length_c   1.000
_cell.angle_alpha   90.00
_cell.angle_beta   90.00
_cell.angle_gamma   90.00
#
_symmetry.space_group_name_H-M   'P 1'
#
loop_
_entity.id
_entity.type
_entity.pdbx_description
1 polymer ?
#
loop_
_entity_poly.entity_id
_entity_poly.type
_entity_poly.pdbx_seq_one_letter_code
_entity_poly.pdbx_strand_id
1 'polypeptide(L)'
;AIKHRKWQKAMSLLRSRMALGEQESTPIDSGNDPSSAHLQDLLHSLYKDGAPLSLIDAFTKRYPMSIYRKDGIQRLPLHIACHSNYHTDFEKAELLIRLHAAGERQLARNLDHMKDLYHQTPLFEAVKRRDPDAAKIVEALVANFPAMASSLDNQMRSPLHCYASGVDGSSI
;
A
#
# COMPACT_ATOMS: atom_id res chain seq x y z
N ALA A 1 16.50 17.04 -8.71
CA ALA A 1 16.68 16.68 -10.14
C ALA A 1 16.38 15.21 -10.46
N ILE A 2 16.94 14.23 -9.72
CA ILE A 2 16.83 12.80 -10.05
C ILE A 2 15.40 12.23 -9.84
N LYS A 3 14.75 12.54 -8.71
CA LYS A 3 13.36 12.10 -8.43
C LYS A 3 12.36 12.59 -9.48
N HIS A 4 12.47 13.85 -9.91
CA HIS A 4 11.63 14.45 -10.95
C HIS A 4 11.75 13.73 -12.30
N ARG A 5 12.96 13.31 -12.71
CA ARG A 5 13.16 12.53 -13.94
C ARG A 5 12.53 11.13 -13.87
N LYS A 6 12.57 10.47 -12.70
CA LYS A 6 11.88 9.19 -12.49
C LYS A 6 10.37 9.32 -12.69
N TRP A 7 9.77 10.39 -12.15
CA TRP A 7 8.35 10.68 -12.28
C TRP A 7 7.95 11.05 -13.69
N GLN A 8 8.76 11.79 -14.42
CA GLN A 8 8.53 12.05 -15.83
C GLN A 8 8.60 10.78 -16.68
N LYS A 9 9.50 9.85 -16.36
CA LYS A 9 9.58 8.55 -17.04
C LYS A 9 8.39 7.65 -16.73
N ALA A 10 7.98 7.58 -15.46
CA ALA A 10 6.76 6.89 -15.06
C ALA A 10 5.52 7.48 -15.76
N MET A 11 5.44 8.82 -15.82
CA MET A 11 4.37 9.53 -16.53
C MET A 11 4.43 9.35 -18.05
N SER A 12 5.61 9.26 -18.67
CA SER A 12 5.72 9.01 -20.10
C SER A 12 5.30 7.58 -20.43
N LEU A 13 5.64 6.61 -19.59
CA LEU A 13 5.17 5.23 -19.72
C LEU A 13 3.65 5.14 -19.57
N LEU A 14 3.09 5.84 -18.57
CA LEU A 14 1.65 5.96 -18.38
C LEU A 14 0.97 6.60 -19.59
N ARG A 15 1.48 7.73 -20.09
CA ARG A 15 0.94 8.44 -21.26
C ARG A 15 1.04 7.63 -22.55
N SER A 16 2.17 6.94 -22.76
CA SER A 16 2.36 6.07 -23.94
C SER A 16 1.31 4.96 -23.98
N ARG A 17 1.03 4.32 -22.83
CA ARG A 17 -0.04 3.31 -22.72
C ARG A 17 -1.45 3.90 -22.78
N MET A 18 -1.66 5.15 -22.35
CA MET A 18 -2.94 5.85 -22.57
C MET A 18 -3.20 6.09 -24.06
N ALA A 19 -2.15 6.36 -24.86
CA ALA A 19 -2.28 6.58 -26.30
C ALA A 19 -2.57 5.30 -27.10
N LEU A 20 -2.20 4.13 -26.57
CA LEU A 20 -2.39 2.84 -27.24
C LEU A 20 -3.77 2.19 -27.02
N GLY A 21 -4.66 2.81 -26.23
CA GLY A 21 -6.06 2.36 -26.14
C GLY A 21 -6.26 0.94 -25.59
N GLU A 22 -5.28 0.36 -24.88
CA GLU A 22 -5.43 -0.98 -24.30
C GLU A 22 -6.56 -0.96 -23.24
N GLN A 23 -7.69 -1.52 -23.64
CA GLN A 23 -8.75 -2.02 -22.77
C GLN A 23 -8.28 -3.39 -22.26
N GLU A 24 -7.64 -3.46 -21.10
CA GLU A 24 -7.36 -4.75 -20.44
C GLU A 24 -8.67 -5.32 -19.89
N SER A 25 -9.37 -6.08 -20.72
CA SER A 25 -10.60 -6.80 -20.40
C SER A 25 -10.36 -8.27 -20.01
N THR A 26 -9.17 -8.65 -19.55
CA THR A 26 -8.89 -10.04 -19.12
C THR A 26 -8.23 -10.09 -17.75
N PRO A 27 -8.65 -11.01 -16.86
CA PRO A 27 -7.91 -11.30 -15.64
C PRO A 27 -6.55 -11.87 -16.04
N ILE A 28 -5.48 -11.14 -15.77
CA ILE A 28 -4.11 -11.57 -16.08
C ILE A 28 -3.73 -12.67 -15.09
N ASP A 29 -4.06 -13.91 -15.46
CA ASP A 29 -3.34 -15.11 -15.04
C ASP A 29 -2.36 -15.47 -16.15
N SER A 30 -1.15 -14.90 -16.08
CA SER A 30 0.01 -15.41 -16.80
C SER A 30 1.27 -14.75 -16.25
N GLY A 31 1.87 -15.39 -15.25
CA GLY A 31 3.22 -15.04 -14.80
C GLY A 31 4.24 -15.42 -15.86
N ASN A 32 4.55 -14.52 -16.80
CA ASN A 32 5.87 -14.46 -17.43
C ASN A 32 6.16 -13.26 -18.37
N ASP A 33 5.34 -12.20 -18.42
CA ASP A 33 5.72 -11.01 -19.18
C ASP A 33 6.69 -10.12 -18.34
N PRO A 34 7.98 -9.98 -18.71
CA PRO A 34 8.92 -9.10 -18.01
C PRO A 34 8.50 -7.63 -18.01
N SER A 35 7.58 -7.24 -18.91
CA SER A 35 6.98 -5.90 -18.99
C SER A 35 5.87 -5.71 -17.94
N SER A 36 5.25 -6.79 -17.46
CA SER A 36 4.24 -6.79 -16.39
C SER A 36 4.87 -6.58 -15.01
N ALA A 37 6.07 -7.11 -14.78
CA ALA A 37 6.81 -6.95 -13.52
C ALA A 37 7.08 -5.47 -13.17
N HIS A 38 7.32 -4.62 -14.19
CA HIS A 38 7.55 -3.18 -13.99
C HIS A 38 6.30 -2.42 -13.52
N LEU A 39 5.10 -2.88 -13.88
CA LEU A 39 3.85 -2.28 -13.42
C LEU A 39 3.38 -2.88 -12.09
N GLN A 40 3.76 -4.13 -11.80
CA GLN A 40 3.39 -4.86 -10.58
C GLN A 40 3.83 -4.13 -9.30
N ASP A 41 5.03 -3.55 -9.30
CA ASP A 41 5.61 -2.83 -8.14
C ASP A 41 5.57 -1.30 -8.28
N LEU A 42 4.94 -0.78 -9.33
CA LEU A 42 5.00 0.64 -9.64
C LEU A 42 4.30 1.48 -8.56
N LEU A 43 3.16 1.02 -8.05
CA LEU A 43 2.47 1.73 -6.98
C LEU A 43 3.26 1.74 -5.67
N HIS A 44 3.91 0.62 -5.30
CA HIS A 44 4.82 0.61 -4.14
C HIS A 44 5.95 1.60 -4.34
N SER A 45 6.54 1.65 -5.54
CA SER A 45 7.61 2.59 -5.86
C SER A 45 7.14 4.04 -5.77
N LEU A 46 5.92 4.36 -6.23
CA LEU A 46 5.32 5.69 -6.10
C LEU A 46 5.24 6.12 -4.64
N TYR A 47 4.79 5.25 -3.74
CA TYR A 47 4.77 5.53 -2.30
C TYR A 47 6.17 5.65 -1.70
N LYS A 48 7.08 4.71 -2.00
CA LYS A 48 8.45 4.70 -1.46
C LYS A 48 9.25 5.95 -1.83
N ASP A 49 9.15 6.39 -3.08
CA ASP A 49 9.90 7.55 -3.58
C ASP A 49 9.19 8.89 -3.26
N GLY A 50 8.00 8.86 -2.63
CA GLY A 50 7.25 10.04 -2.19
C GLY A 50 6.57 10.78 -3.34
N ALA A 51 5.95 10.06 -4.28
CA ALA A 51 5.21 10.65 -5.39
C ALA A 51 4.09 11.59 -4.89
N PRO A 52 3.76 12.64 -5.66
CA PRO A 52 2.61 13.50 -5.36
C PRO A 52 1.30 12.71 -5.32
N LEU A 53 0.38 13.09 -4.44
CA LEU A 53 -0.94 12.46 -4.31
C LEU A 53 -1.71 12.46 -5.64
N SER A 54 -1.63 13.54 -6.41
CA SER A 54 -2.30 13.65 -7.71
C SER A 54 -1.82 12.61 -8.73
N LEU A 55 -0.54 12.24 -8.68
CA LEU A 55 0.02 11.18 -9.51
C LEU A 55 -0.48 9.81 -9.06
N ILE A 56 -0.49 9.57 -7.74
CA ILE A 56 -0.99 8.32 -7.16
C ILE A 56 -2.48 8.13 -7.48
N ASP A 57 -3.30 9.18 -7.31
CA ASP A 57 -4.74 9.16 -7.61
C ASP A 57 -5.01 8.91 -9.11
N ALA A 58 -4.29 9.58 -10.00
CA ALA A 58 -4.40 9.32 -11.44
C ALA A 58 -4.00 7.87 -11.78
N PHE A 59 -2.97 7.34 -11.11
CA PHE A 59 -2.51 5.97 -11.30
C PHE A 59 -3.54 4.94 -10.83
N THR A 60 -4.09 5.09 -9.63
CA THR A 60 -5.08 4.16 -9.07
C THR A 60 -6.40 4.19 -9.82
N LYS A 61 -6.81 5.33 -10.38
CA LYS A 61 -7.96 5.43 -11.28
C LYS A 61 -7.76 4.65 -12.58
N ARG A 62 -6.56 4.70 -13.17
CA ARG A 62 -6.27 3.99 -14.42
C ARG A 62 -6.03 2.49 -14.20
N TYR A 63 -5.37 2.14 -13.10
CA TYR A 63 -5.02 0.76 -12.74
C TYR A 63 -5.60 0.41 -11.36
N PRO A 64 -6.92 0.27 -11.23
CA PRO A 64 -7.57 0.03 -9.93
C PRO A 64 -7.06 -1.25 -9.25
N MET A 65 -6.67 -2.27 -10.04
CA MET A 65 -6.16 -3.53 -9.50
C MET A 65 -4.75 -3.42 -8.89
N SER A 66 -4.03 -2.33 -9.14
CA SER A 66 -2.68 -2.14 -8.59
C SER A 66 -2.67 -2.05 -7.06
N ILE A 67 -3.76 -1.59 -6.43
CA ILE A 67 -3.86 -1.47 -4.97
C ILE A 67 -3.86 -2.83 -4.26
N TYR A 68 -4.13 -3.92 -4.99
CA TYR A 68 -4.18 -5.29 -4.47
C TYR A 68 -2.94 -6.12 -4.82
N ARG A 69 -2.03 -5.57 -5.63
CA ARG A 69 -0.80 -6.27 -5.99
C ARG A 69 0.18 -6.21 -4.84
N LYS A 70 0.82 -7.34 -4.55
CA LYS A 70 1.81 -7.44 -3.50
C LYS A 70 3.22 -7.28 -4.06
N ASP A 71 4.13 -6.66 -3.30
CA ASP A 71 5.54 -6.61 -3.65
C ASP A 71 6.26 -7.94 -3.36
N GLY A 72 7.56 -8.01 -3.61
CA GLY A 72 8.38 -9.20 -3.39
C GLY A 72 8.40 -9.75 -1.96
N ILE A 73 7.92 -9.00 -0.95
CA ILE A 73 7.72 -9.50 0.42
C ILE A 73 6.25 -9.58 0.81
N GLN A 74 5.38 -9.78 -0.18
CA GLN A 74 3.94 -9.94 -0.05
C GLN A 74 3.22 -8.70 0.53
N ARG A 75 3.84 -7.52 0.52
CA ARG A 75 3.19 -6.30 1.05
C ARG A 75 2.33 -5.66 -0.02
N LEU A 76 1.10 -5.31 0.34
CA LEU A 76 0.27 -4.37 -0.44
C LEU A 76 0.86 -2.94 -0.39
N PRO A 77 0.52 -2.07 -1.36
CA PRO A 77 0.84 -0.64 -1.30
C PRO A 77 0.37 0.02 -0.01
N LEU A 78 -0.75 -0.47 0.55
CA LEU A 78 -1.27 0.02 1.83
C LEU A 78 -0.30 -0.21 3.00
N HIS A 79 0.50 -1.29 3.00
CA HIS A 79 1.56 -1.45 4.01
C HIS A 79 2.62 -0.35 3.88
N ILE A 80 3.05 -0.05 2.64
CA ILE A 80 4.02 1.01 2.37
C ILE A 80 3.46 2.37 2.81
N ALA A 81 2.17 2.59 2.58
CA ALA A 81 1.51 3.82 3.00
C ALA A 81 1.48 3.97 4.53
N CYS A 82 1.30 2.87 5.26
CA CYS A 82 1.26 2.85 6.72
C CYS A 82 2.63 2.79 7.38
N HIS A 83 3.71 2.58 6.63
CA HIS A 83 5.05 2.41 7.19
C HIS A 83 5.77 3.76 7.36
N SER A 84 6.31 4.02 8.56
CA SER A 84 6.92 5.30 8.98
C SER A 84 8.14 5.74 8.17
N ASN A 85 8.95 4.79 7.69
CA ASN A 85 10.15 5.08 6.89
C ASN A 85 9.87 5.63 5.48
N TYR A 86 8.62 5.77 5.06
CA TYR A 86 8.26 6.33 3.75
C TYR A 86 7.62 7.71 3.90
N HIS A 87 7.75 8.54 2.87
CA HIS A 87 7.22 9.91 2.84
C HIS A 87 5.71 9.91 2.54
N THR A 88 4.96 9.15 3.35
CA THR A 88 3.52 9.00 3.25
C THR A 88 2.85 9.85 4.33
N ASP A 89 2.14 10.86 3.87
CA ASP A 89 1.22 11.67 4.67
C ASP A 89 -0.12 10.94 4.86
N PHE A 90 -0.95 11.45 5.77
CA PHE A 90 -2.27 10.89 6.01
C PHE A 90 -3.09 10.75 4.72
N GLU A 91 -3.10 11.75 3.85
CA GLU A 91 -3.95 11.79 2.65
C GLU A 91 -3.63 10.65 1.67
N LYS A 92 -2.35 10.31 1.48
CA LYS A 92 -1.95 9.18 0.64
C LYS A 92 -2.33 7.84 1.27
N ALA A 93 -2.23 7.69 2.58
CA ALA A 93 -2.69 6.48 3.27
C ALA A 93 -4.21 6.35 3.19
N GLU A 94 -4.92 7.44 3.46
CA GLU A 94 -6.37 7.52 3.45
C GLU A 94 -6.96 7.20 2.07
N LEU A 95 -6.31 7.64 0.99
CA LEU A 95 -6.70 7.25 -0.37
C LEU A 95 -6.76 5.72 -0.54
N LEU A 96 -5.70 5.01 -0.15
CA LEU A 96 -5.70 3.54 -0.27
C LEU A 96 -6.67 2.87 0.69
N ILE A 97 -6.82 3.38 1.92
CA ILE A 97 -7.81 2.87 2.87
C ILE A 97 -9.21 2.95 2.27
N ARG A 98 -9.59 4.11 1.74
CA ARG A 98 -10.90 4.32 1.11
C ARG A 98 -11.09 3.44 -0.13
N LEU A 99 -10.07 3.32 -0.98
CA LEU A 99 -10.15 2.46 -2.17
C LEU A 99 -10.29 0.97 -1.82
N HIS A 100 -9.59 0.50 -0.78
CA HIS A 100 -9.77 -0.87 -0.27
C HIS A 100 -11.16 -1.07 0.35
N ALA A 101 -11.67 -0.10 1.11
CA ALA A 101 -12.98 -0.18 1.76
C ALA A 101 -14.14 -0.15 0.76
N ALA A 102 -14.02 0.66 -0.31
CA ALA A 102 -14.99 0.77 -1.38
C ALA A 102 -14.91 -0.37 -2.42
N GLY A 103 -13.81 -1.13 -2.43
CA GLY A 103 -13.61 -2.20 -3.41
C GLY A 103 -14.65 -3.31 -3.28
N GLU A 104 -15.38 -3.57 -4.36
CA GLU A 104 -16.39 -4.65 -4.45
C GLU A 104 -15.79 -6.06 -4.42
N ARG A 105 -14.47 -6.19 -4.57
CA ARG A 105 -13.80 -7.50 -4.57
C ARG A 105 -13.68 -8.05 -3.15
N GLN A 106 -14.07 -9.32 -3.00
CA GLN A 106 -13.91 -10.10 -1.77
C GLN A 106 -12.46 -10.12 -1.25
N LEU A 107 -11.46 -10.00 -2.14
CA LEU A 107 -10.04 -9.86 -1.77
C LEU A 107 -9.73 -8.66 -0.88
N ALA A 108 -10.43 -7.53 -1.06
CA ALA A 108 -10.18 -6.30 -0.30
C ALA A 108 -10.60 -6.42 1.17
N ARG A 109 -11.60 -7.26 1.45
CA ARG A 109 -12.09 -7.55 2.81
C ARG A 109 -11.47 -8.82 3.39
N ASN A 110 -10.73 -9.59 2.59
CA ASN A 110 -10.05 -10.79 3.05
C ASN A 110 -8.79 -10.39 3.82
N LEU A 111 -8.86 -10.53 5.14
CA LEU A 111 -7.76 -10.22 6.05
C LEU A 111 -6.48 -10.99 5.71
N ASP A 112 -6.58 -12.23 5.21
CA ASP A 112 -5.40 -13.03 4.85
C ASP A 112 -4.71 -12.50 3.58
N HIS A 113 -5.47 -11.93 2.63
CA HIS A 113 -4.86 -11.24 1.50
C HIS A 113 -4.16 -9.96 1.94
N MET A 114 -4.62 -9.32 3.01
CA MET A 114 -3.99 -8.11 3.54
C MET A 114 -2.74 -8.38 4.37
N LYS A 115 -2.37 -9.64 4.60
CA LYS A 115 -1.13 -10.00 5.30
C LYS A 115 0.08 -10.03 4.37
N ASP A 116 1.20 -9.54 4.86
CA ASP A 116 2.52 -9.72 4.25
C ASP A 116 3.16 -11.08 4.61
N LEU A 117 4.43 -11.28 4.23
CA LEU A 117 5.17 -12.53 4.56
C LEU A 117 5.36 -12.77 6.06
N TYR A 118 5.23 -11.75 6.90
CA TYR A 118 5.32 -11.86 8.36
C TYR A 118 3.96 -12.05 9.01
N HIS A 119 2.92 -12.26 8.20
CA HIS A 119 1.51 -12.28 8.62
C HIS A 119 1.05 -10.95 9.24
N GLN A 120 1.74 -9.86 8.93
CA GLN A 120 1.40 -8.53 9.40
C GLN A 120 0.44 -7.87 8.42
N THR A 121 -0.61 -7.26 8.96
CA THR A 121 -1.51 -6.38 8.21
C THR A 121 -0.96 -4.96 8.18
N PRO A 122 -1.52 -4.04 7.35
CA PRO A 122 -1.07 -2.65 7.35
C PRO A 122 -1.17 -1.96 8.71
N LEU A 123 -2.07 -2.43 9.59
CA LEU A 123 -2.21 -1.91 10.94
C LEU A 123 -0.94 -2.13 11.79
N PHE A 124 -0.21 -3.24 11.59
CA PHE A 124 1.06 -3.47 12.28
C PHE A 124 2.09 -2.40 11.95
N GLU A 125 2.12 -1.90 10.71
CA GLU A 125 3.04 -0.83 10.33
C GLU A 125 2.55 0.53 10.87
N ALA A 126 1.24 0.77 10.83
CA ALA A 126 0.64 2.00 11.34
C ALA A 126 0.91 2.20 12.85
N VAL A 127 0.80 1.16 13.68
CA VAL A 127 1.04 1.27 15.14
C VAL A 127 2.51 1.46 15.50
N LYS A 128 3.44 1.14 14.60
CA LYS A 128 4.88 1.41 14.77
C LYS A 128 5.24 2.86 14.42
N ARG A 129 4.34 3.61 13.77
CA ARG A 129 4.56 5.02 13.45
C ARG A 129 4.66 5.87 14.72
N ARG A 130 5.42 6.96 14.62
CA ARG A 130 5.64 7.94 15.71
C ARG A 130 5.44 9.38 15.26
N ASP A 131 4.98 9.57 14.02
CA ASP A 131 4.67 10.88 13.44
C ASP A 131 3.22 11.31 13.78
N PRO A 132 2.87 12.60 13.57
CA PRO A 132 1.57 13.16 13.94
C PRO A 132 0.37 12.51 13.24
N ASP A 133 0.57 11.84 12.10
CA ASP A 133 -0.51 11.19 11.36
C ASP A 133 -0.76 9.74 11.80
N ALA A 134 0.09 9.18 12.67
CA ALA A 134 -0.03 7.81 13.14
C ALA A 134 -1.42 7.49 13.71
N ALA A 135 -1.94 8.34 14.61
CA ALA A 135 -3.25 8.15 15.23
C ALA A 135 -4.38 8.13 14.18
N LYS A 136 -4.37 9.10 13.26
CA LYS A 136 -5.38 9.19 12.19
C LYS A 136 -5.36 7.96 11.27
N ILE A 137 -4.17 7.48 10.91
CA ILE A 137 -4.02 6.28 10.05
C ILE A 137 -4.54 5.04 10.79
N VAL A 138 -4.20 4.87 12.07
CA VAL A 138 -4.69 3.76 12.90
C VAL A 138 -6.21 3.80 13.02
N GLU A 139 -6.78 4.97 13.34
CA GLU A 139 -8.23 5.17 13.43
C GLU A 139 -8.92 4.84 12.11
N ALA A 140 -8.41 5.35 10.99
CA ALA A 140 -8.98 5.09 9.67
C ALA A 140 -8.92 3.60 9.30
N LEU A 141 -7.83 2.90 9.61
CA LEU A 141 -7.71 1.46 9.38
C LEU A 141 -8.69 0.66 10.24
N VAL A 142 -8.79 0.95 11.54
CA VAL A 142 -9.69 0.21 12.45
C VAL A 142 -11.15 0.49 12.10
N ALA A 143 -11.50 1.71 11.71
CA ALA A 143 -12.85 2.08 11.30
C ALA A 143 -13.31 1.32 10.04
N ASN A 144 -12.41 1.11 9.07
CA ASN A 144 -12.73 0.42 7.82
C ASN A 144 -12.52 -1.10 7.87
N PHE A 145 -11.56 -1.55 8.70
CA PHE A 145 -11.13 -2.96 8.79
C PHE A 145 -10.94 -3.39 10.25
N PRO A 146 -12.03 -3.46 11.05
CA PRO A 146 -11.94 -3.72 12.49
C PRO A 146 -11.25 -5.05 12.83
N ALA A 147 -11.36 -6.06 11.96
CA ALA A 147 -10.72 -7.37 12.15
C ALA A 147 -9.18 -7.30 12.18
N MET A 148 -8.55 -6.24 11.65
CA MET A 148 -7.09 -6.06 11.74
C MET A 148 -6.61 -5.89 13.17
N ALA A 149 -7.41 -5.27 14.05
CA ALA A 149 -7.02 -5.02 15.43
C ALA A 149 -6.78 -6.31 16.22
N SER A 150 -7.46 -7.40 15.83
CA SER A 150 -7.34 -8.73 16.43
C SER A 150 -6.46 -9.68 15.61
N SER A 151 -5.84 -9.20 14.51
CA SER A 151 -4.95 -10.03 13.71
C SER A 151 -3.66 -10.36 14.47
N LEU A 152 -3.08 -11.54 14.20
CA LEU A 152 -1.83 -11.99 14.80
C LEU A 152 -0.76 -12.12 13.71
N ASP A 153 0.46 -11.70 14.02
CA ASP A 153 1.63 -11.94 13.18
C ASP A 153 2.15 -13.38 13.33
N ASN A 154 3.24 -13.71 12.63
CA ASN A 154 3.87 -15.03 12.69
C ASN A 154 4.50 -15.36 14.07
N GLN A 155 4.59 -14.39 14.98
CA GLN A 155 5.04 -14.57 16.36
C GLN A 155 3.85 -14.61 17.34
N MET A 156 2.62 -14.74 16.84
CA MET A 156 1.38 -14.73 17.63
C MET A 156 1.17 -13.41 18.40
N ARG A 157 1.74 -12.31 17.91
CA ARG A 157 1.58 -10.97 18.51
C ARG A 157 0.49 -10.21 17.78
N SER A 158 -0.34 -9.50 18.55
CA SER A 158 -1.29 -8.55 17.99
C SER A 158 -0.64 -7.19 17.71
N PRO A 159 -1.29 -6.29 16.94
CA PRO A 159 -0.80 -4.93 16.75
C PRO A 159 -0.51 -4.20 18.06
N LEU A 160 -1.29 -4.45 19.12
CA LEU A 160 -1.08 -3.85 20.43
C LEU A 160 0.24 -4.29 21.08
N HIS A 161 0.61 -5.56 20.93
CA HIS A 161 1.91 -6.05 21.41
C HIS A 161 3.06 -5.36 20.66
N CYS A 162 2.93 -5.18 19.34
CA CYS A 162 3.92 -4.47 18.54
C CYS A 162 4.01 -2.99 18.92
N TYR A 163 2.88 -2.35 19.20
CA TYR A 163 2.85 -0.98 19.73
C TYR A 163 3.68 -0.89 21.02
N ALA A 164 3.35 -1.70 22.03
CA ALA A 164 4.01 -1.70 23.34
C ALA A 164 5.51 -2.01 23.25
N SER A 165 5.91 -2.98 22.42
CA SER A 165 7.33 -3.32 22.23
C SER A 165 8.18 -2.17 21.69
N GLY A 166 7.56 -1.23 20.97
CA GLY A 166 8.23 -0.01 20.49
C GLY A 166 8.11 1.19 21.44
N VAL A 167 7.46 1.04 22.60
CA VAL A 167 7.40 2.03 23.68
C VAL A 167 8.48 1.72 24.72
N ASP A 168 8.81 0.44 24.91
CA ASP A 168 9.68 -0.02 26.00
C ASP A 168 11.20 -0.07 25.65
N GLY A 169 11.61 0.32 24.43
CA GLY A 169 12.97 0.08 23.92
C GLY A 169 13.74 1.28 23.37
N SER A 170 13.23 2.52 23.47
CA SER A 170 13.95 3.72 23.01
C SER A 170 13.50 4.94 23.81
N SER A 171 13.78 4.94 25.11
CA SER A 171 13.75 6.14 25.97
C SER A 171 14.56 5.88 27.24
N ILE A 172 15.89 5.89 27.10
CA ILE A 172 16.84 6.58 28.00
C ILE A 172 17.99 7.10 27.14
#